data_AF-A0A4Q3EDI9-F1
#
_entry.id   AF-A0A4Q3EDI9-F1
#
_cell.length_a   1.000
_cell.length_b   1.000
_cell.length_c   1.000
_cell.angle_alpha   90.00
_cell.angle_beta   90.00
_cell.angle_gamma   90.00
#
_symmetry.space_group_name_H-M   'P 1'
#
loop_
_entity.id
_entity.type
_entity.pdbx_description
1 polymer ?
#
loop_
_entity_poly.entity_id
_entity_poly.type
_entity_poly.pdbx_seq_one_letter_code
_entity_poly.pdbx_strand_id
1 'polypeptide(L)'
;MIKPQPEEYAPFYKGYIDLIGNDDVLEKLASNRKETYYFFLSLPDEKADFAYAEGKWTVKEVLGHIIDTERMMSYRLLRFSRGDYSVLAGFNENFYSSKSNHKTRTLEDLADEFSALRKANLYLYQNLNPE
;
A
#
# COMPACT_ATOMS: atom_id res chain seq x y z
N MET A 1 -16.51 -3.03 7.07
CA MET A 1 -16.21 -4.21 6.20
C MET A 1 -15.84 -5.39 7.10
N ILE A 2 -16.31 -6.60 6.81
CA ILE A 2 -16.05 -7.79 7.65
C ILE A 2 -14.72 -8.44 7.23
N LYS A 3 -13.96 -8.96 8.19
CA LYS A 3 -12.74 -9.75 7.94
C LYS A 3 -13.09 -10.96 7.04
N PRO A 4 -12.33 -11.22 5.96
CA PRO A 4 -12.62 -12.34 5.08
C PRO A 4 -12.40 -13.67 5.80
N GLN A 5 -13.21 -14.67 5.44
CA GLN A 5 -13.07 -16.05 5.88
C GLN A 5 -11.90 -16.74 5.17
N PRO A 6 -11.26 -17.76 5.77
CA PRO A 6 -10.10 -18.44 5.20
C PRO A 6 -10.27 -18.96 3.76
N GLU A 7 -11.50 -19.21 3.33
CA GLU A 7 -11.86 -19.72 2.01
C GLU A 7 -11.92 -18.61 0.94
N GLU A 8 -11.97 -17.35 1.36
CA GLU A 8 -12.07 -16.17 0.48
C GLU A 8 -10.69 -15.64 0.03
N TYR A 9 -9.59 -16.20 0.55
CA TYR A 9 -8.23 -15.79 0.18
C TYR A 9 -7.25 -16.95 0.14
N ALA A 10 -6.17 -16.79 -0.64
CA ALA A 10 -5.10 -17.79 -0.70
C ALA A 10 -4.39 -17.91 0.67
N PRO A 11 -4.04 -19.13 1.15
CA PRO A 11 -3.45 -19.34 2.48
C PRO A 11 -2.22 -18.47 2.81
N PHE A 12 -1.46 -18.09 1.79
CA PHE A 12 -0.34 -17.15 1.90
C PHE A 12 -0.72 -15.83 2.61
N TYR A 13 -1.94 -15.32 2.41
CA TYR A 13 -2.38 -14.04 2.96
C TYR A 13 -2.84 -14.11 4.42
N LYS A 14 -2.98 -15.31 5.00
CA LYS A 14 -3.48 -15.50 6.37
C LYS A 14 -2.71 -14.68 7.39
N GLY A 15 -1.38 -14.70 7.30
CA GLY A 15 -0.51 -13.96 8.22
C GLY A 15 -0.81 -12.46 8.22
N TYR A 16 -1.04 -11.86 7.04
CA TYR A 16 -1.37 -10.43 6.94
C TYR A 16 -2.79 -10.13 7.45
N ILE A 17 -3.75 -10.99 7.12
CA ILE A 17 -5.15 -10.82 7.51
C ILE A 17 -5.32 -10.93 9.04
N ASP A 18 -4.49 -11.74 9.70
CA ASP A 18 -4.49 -11.84 11.16
C ASP A 18 -3.94 -10.62 11.89
N LEU A 19 -3.05 -9.83 11.26
CA LEU A 19 -2.52 -8.60 11.84
C LEU A 19 -3.56 -7.47 11.99
N ILE A 20 -4.67 -7.55 11.27
CA ILE A 20 -5.76 -6.56 11.34
C ILE A 20 -6.62 -6.73 12.60
N GLY A 21 -6.64 -7.92 13.21
CA GLY A 21 -7.51 -8.21 14.35
C GLY A 21 -8.99 -8.21 13.98
N ASN A 22 -9.82 -7.61 14.84
CA ASN A 22 -11.29 -7.47 14.65
C ASN A 22 -11.71 -6.02 14.36
N ASP A 23 -10.75 -5.14 14.04
CA ASP A 23 -11.01 -3.72 13.76
C ASP A 23 -11.79 -3.55 12.43
N ASP A 24 -12.57 -2.47 12.31
CA ASP A 24 -13.11 -2.10 11.00
C ASP A 24 -11.98 -1.68 10.05
N VAL A 25 -11.95 -2.31 8.87
CA VAL A 25 -10.87 -2.12 7.90
C VAL A 25 -10.76 -0.67 7.40
N LEU A 26 -11.88 0.06 7.25
CA LEU A 26 -11.85 1.45 6.79
C LEU A 26 -11.31 2.37 7.88
N GLU A 27 -11.71 2.16 9.13
CA GLU A 27 -11.16 2.87 10.28
C GLU A 27 -9.65 2.59 10.43
N LYS A 28 -9.24 1.34 10.24
CA LYS A 28 -7.83 0.95 10.28
C LYS A 28 -7.01 1.61 9.17
N LEU A 29 -7.54 1.65 7.96
CA LEU A 29 -6.87 2.32 6.82
C LEU A 29 -6.78 3.83 7.03
N ALA A 30 -7.80 4.45 7.63
CA ALA A 30 -7.82 5.89 7.92
C ALA A 30 -6.86 6.30 9.05
N SER A 31 -6.75 5.48 10.11
CA SER A 31 -5.77 5.67 11.19
C SER A 31 -4.35 5.39 10.68
N ASN A 32 -4.14 4.25 10.02
CA ASN A 32 -2.86 3.86 9.46
C ASN A 32 -2.31 4.88 8.45
N ARG A 33 -3.18 5.60 7.72
CA ARG A 33 -2.76 6.73 6.87
C ARG A 33 -1.97 7.76 7.66
N LYS A 34 -2.52 8.20 8.80
CA LYS A 34 -1.91 9.24 9.65
C LYS A 34 -0.66 8.69 10.33
N GLU A 35 -0.74 7.48 10.88
CA GLU A 35 0.39 6.84 11.57
C GLU A 35 1.59 6.66 10.64
N THR A 36 1.36 6.14 9.43
CA THR A 36 2.42 5.93 8.43
C THR A 36 3.02 7.27 8.00
N TYR A 37 2.18 8.28 7.72
CA TYR A 37 2.65 9.62 7.38
C TYR A 37 3.57 10.20 8.46
N TYR A 38 3.13 10.22 9.72
CA TYR A 38 3.93 10.76 10.82
C TYR A 38 5.15 9.90 11.15
N PHE A 39 5.07 8.58 10.97
CA PHE A 39 6.22 7.69 11.11
C PHE A 39 7.34 8.11 10.15
N PHE A 40 7.05 8.25 8.86
CA PHE A 40 8.07 8.63 7.87
C PHE A 40 8.60 10.04 8.07
N LEU A 41 7.77 11.00 8.51
CA LEU A 41 8.22 12.35 8.87
C LEU A 41 9.06 12.39 10.14
N SER A 42 8.91 11.41 11.04
CA SER A 42 9.70 11.34 12.27
C SER A 42 11.10 10.75 12.07
N LEU A 43 11.37 10.17 10.89
CA LEU A 43 12.66 9.58 10.61
C LEU A 43 13.72 10.66 10.39
N PRO A 44 14.93 10.52 10.97
CA PRO A 44 16.06 11.37 10.62
C PRO A 44 16.40 11.29 9.13
N ASP A 45 16.85 12.40 8.53
CA ASP A 45 17.21 12.46 7.11
C ASP A 45 18.23 11.39 6.69
N GLU A 46 19.18 11.07 7.57
CA GLU A 46 20.17 10.00 7.37
C GLU A 46 19.57 8.60 7.18
N LYS A 47 18.31 8.39 7.60
CA LYS A 47 17.59 7.13 7.38
C LYS A 47 16.93 7.05 6.01
N ALA A 48 16.73 8.16 5.30
CA ALA A 48 16.03 8.16 4.02
C ALA A 48 16.68 7.23 2.97
N ASP A 49 18.02 7.28 2.91
CA ASP A 49 18.83 6.48 1.99
C ASP A 49 19.46 5.23 2.64
N PHE A 50 19.07 4.90 3.88
CA PHE A 50 19.58 3.72 4.58
C PHE A 50 19.01 2.44 3.98
N ALA A 51 19.90 1.50 3.64
CA ALA A 51 19.59 0.11 3.31
C ALA A 51 20.37 -0.82 4.24
N TYR A 52 19.72 -1.85 4.78
CA TYR A 52 20.32 -2.71 5.81
C TYR A 52 21.35 -3.73 5.26
N ALA A 53 21.38 -3.93 3.95
CA ALA A 53 22.35 -4.78 3.27
C ALA A 53 22.46 -4.38 1.79
N GLU A 54 23.55 -4.80 1.16
CA GLU A 54 23.76 -4.62 -0.28
C GLU A 54 22.61 -5.23 -1.09
N GLY A 55 22.16 -4.50 -2.12
CA GLY A 55 21.06 -4.92 -2.99
C GLY A 55 19.67 -4.83 -2.36
N LYS A 56 19.54 -4.34 -1.11
CA LYS A 56 18.24 -4.09 -0.47
C LYS A 56 17.78 -2.66 -0.70
N TRP A 57 16.46 -2.49 -0.68
CA TRP A 57 15.83 -1.18 -0.84
C TRP A 57 16.19 -0.23 0.29
N THR A 58 16.37 1.04 -0.07
CA THR A 58 16.40 2.13 0.91
C THR A 58 15.02 2.34 1.53
N VAL A 59 14.95 3.08 2.64
CA VAL A 59 13.67 3.46 3.25
C VAL A 59 12.75 4.18 2.24
N LYS A 60 13.30 5.07 1.40
CA LYS A 60 12.55 5.72 0.32
C LYS A 60 12.01 4.73 -0.71
N GLU A 61 12.81 3.75 -1.11
CA GLU A 61 12.35 2.71 -2.04
C GLU A 61 11.26 1.82 -1.43
N VAL A 62 11.33 1.53 -0.13
CA VAL A 62 10.26 0.80 0.58
C VAL A 62 8.95 1.59 0.56
N LEU A 63 8.99 2.88 0.93
CA LEU A 63 7.78 3.72 0.89
C LEU A 63 7.24 3.86 -0.54
N GLY A 64 8.12 4.07 -1.52
CA GLY A 64 7.74 4.08 -2.93
C GLY A 64 7.10 2.78 -3.42
N HIS A 65 7.63 1.63 -2.99
CA HIS A 65 7.04 0.33 -3.29
C HIS A 65 5.64 0.16 -2.67
N ILE A 66 5.41 0.67 -1.45
CA ILE A 66 4.08 0.69 -0.83
C ILE A 66 3.10 1.52 -1.68
N ILE A 67 3.53 2.70 -2.16
CA ILE A 67 2.73 3.56 -3.02
C ILE A 67 2.37 2.85 -4.33
N ASP A 68 3.34 2.26 -5.02
CA ASP A 68 3.12 1.52 -6.27
C ASP A 68 2.15 0.36 -6.06
N THR A 69 2.36 -0.41 -5.00
CA THR A 69 1.49 -1.56 -4.66
C THR A 69 0.07 -1.10 -4.38
N GLU A 70 -0.11 0.00 -3.64
CA GLU A 70 -1.43 0.54 -3.35
C GLU A 70 -2.14 1.05 -4.61
N ARG A 71 -1.43 1.70 -5.54
CA ARG A 71 -1.98 2.06 -6.86
C ARG A 71 -2.46 0.84 -7.64
N MET A 72 -1.65 -0.22 -7.67
CA MET A 72 -1.99 -1.47 -8.35
C MET A 72 -3.22 -2.13 -7.72
N MET A 73 -3.28 -2.23 -6.39
CA MET A 73 -4.40 -2.86 -5.70
C MET A 73 -5.69 -2.05 -5.86
N SER A 74 -5.63 -0.71 -5.79
CA SER A 74 -6.81 0.13 -5.99
C SER A 74 -7.32 0.09 -7.42
N TYR A 75 -6.44 -0.02 -8.42
CA TYR A 75 -6.85 -0.28 -9.81
C TYR A 75 -7.58 -1.62 -9.95
N ARG A 76 -7.03 -2.69 -9.37
CA ARG A 76 -7.65 -4.03 -9.40
C ARG A 76 -9.02 -4.04 -8.72
N LEU A 77 -9.11 -3.40 -7.55
CA LEU A 77 -10.38 -3.26 -6.84
C LEU A 77 -11.40 -2.48 -7.66
N LEU A 78 -11.00 -1.36 -8.28
CA LEU A 78 -11.89 -0.59 -9.14
C LEU A 78 -12.45 -1.47 -10.27
N ARG A 79 -11.59 -2.24 -10.94
CA ARG A 79 -11.99 -3.16 -12.02
C ARG A 79 -13.00 -4.19 -11.54
N PHE A 80 -12.72 -4.85 -10.42
CA PHE A 80 -13.65 -5.83 -9.83
C PHE A 80 -14.98 -5.19 -9.43
N SER A 81 -14.95 -3.98 -8.85
CA SER A 81 -16.17 -3.24 -8.48
C SER A 81 -17.03 -2.80 -9.69
N ARG A 82 -16.53 -3.01 -10.91
CA ARG A 82 -17.23 -2.70 -12.17
C ARG A 82 -17.49 -3.97 -13.00
N GLY A 83 -17.30 -5.16 -12.42
CA GLY A 83 -17.52 -6.43 -13.09
C GLY A 83 -16.54 -6.73 -14.22
N ASP A 84 -15.37 -6.06 -14.23
CA ASP A 84 -14.33 -6.33 -15.21
C ASP A 84 -13.42 -7.47 -14.72
N TYR A 85 -13.69 -8.66 -15.22
CA TYR A 85 -12.97 -9.90 -14.88
C TYR A 85 -11.87 -10.25 -15.90
N SER A 86 -11.45 -9.30 -16.75
CA SER A 86 -10.34 -9.58 -17.67
C SER A 86 -9.04 -9.82 -16.92
N VAL A 87 -8.20 -10.72 -17.45
CA VAL A 87 -6.99 -11.21 -16.79
C VAL A 87 -6.10 -10.05 -16.37
N LEU A 88 -5.76 -10.01 -15.08
CA LEU A 88 -4.90 -8.99 -14.51
C LEU A 88 -3.44 -9.43 -14.59
N ALA A 89 -2.59 -8.56 -15.14
CA ALA A 89 -1.16 -8.78 -15.10
C ALA A 89 -0.63 -8.74 -13.67
N GLY A 90 0.28 -9.67 -13.36
CA GLY A 90 1.20 -9.49 -12.24
C GLY A 90 2.15 -8.32 -12.51
N PHE A 91 2.91 -7.91 -11.49
CA PHE A 91 3.99 -6.94 -11.66
C PHE A 91 5.23 -7.44 -10.91
N ASN A 92 6.42 -7.12 -11.45
CA ASN A 92 7.69 -7.47 -10.82
C ASN A 92 8.15 -6.29 -9.97
N GLU A 93 7.99 -6.39 -8.66
CA GLU A 93 8.31 -5.32 -7.71
C GLU A 93 9.76 -4.83 -7.80
N ASN A 94 10.72 -5.74 -7.99
CA ASN A 94 12.14 -5.39 -8.11
C ASN A 94 12.41 -4.60 -9.40
N PHE A 95 11.78 -5.01 -10.51
CA PHE A 95 11.86 -4.28 -11.76
C PHE A 95 11.25 -2.88 -11.63
N TYR A 96 10.05 -2.77 -11.04
CA TYR A 96 9.38 -1.49 -10.81
C TYR A 96 10.23 -0.56 -9.94
N SER A 97 10.71 -1.05 -8.79
CA SER A 97 11.61 -0.27 -7.93
C SER A 97 12.86 0.19 -8.68
N SER A 98 13.49 -0.69 -9.49
CA SER A 98 14.68 -0.35 -10.28
C SER A 98 14.44 0.70 -11.38
N LYS A 99 13.19 0.91 -11.78
CA LYS A 99 12.77 1.87 -12.81
C LYS A 99 12.09 3.12 -12.22
N SER A 100 11.86 3.13 -10.90
CA SER A 100 11.27 4.25 -10.20
C SER A 100 12.26 5.41 -10.02
N ASN A 101 11.74 6.59 -9.71
CA ASN A 101 12.52 7.74 -9.26
C ASN A 101 12.50 7.89 -7.71
N HIS A 102 12.11 6.86 -6.96
CA HIS A 102 11.92 6.96 -5.50
C HIS A 102 13.18 7.45 -4.76
N LYS A 103 14.37 7.04 -5.21
CA LYS A 103 15.65 7.47 -4.62
C LYS A 103 15.90 8.97 -4.71
N THR A 104 15.37 9.66 -5.73
CA THR A 104 15.64 11.08 -5.96
C THR A 104 14.66 12.00 -5.23
N ARG A 105 13.65 11.43 -4.56
CA ARG A 105 12.60 12.16 -3.85
C ARG A 105 12.95 12.30 -2.37
N THR A 106 12.28 13.20 -1.66
CA THR A 106 12.38 13.30 -0.20
C THR A 106 11.42 12.33 0.47
N LEU A 107 11.65 11.97 1.73
CA LEU A 107 10.69 11.17 2.50
C LEU A 107 9.37 11.91 2.69
N GLU A 108 9.41 13.22 2.91
CA GLU A 108 8.23 14.07 3.02
C GLU A 108 7.37 14.00 1.76
N ASP A 109 7.97 14.18 0.58
CA ASP A 109 7.25 14.14 -0.70
C ASP A 109 6.62 12.76 -0.99
N LEU A 110 7.32 11.67 -0.64
CA LEU A 110 6.76 10.32 -0.73
C LEU A 110 5.63 10.09 0.30
N ALA A 111 5.77 10.60 1.53
CA ALA A 111 4.76 10.46 2.58
C ALA A 111 3.49 11.24 2.24
N ASP A 112 3.63 12.44 1.67
CA ASP A 112 2.53 13.25 1.15
C ASP A 112 1.76 12.51 0.05
N GLU A 113 2.47 11.93 -0.92
CA GLU A 113 1.85 11.13 -1.97
C GLU A 113 1.10 9.93 -1.39
N PHE A 114 1.74 9.16 -0.50
CA PHE A 114 1.09 8.04 0.17
C PHE A 114 -0.20 8.47 0.87
N SER A 115 -0.15 9.57 1.62
CA SER A 115 -1.30 10.10 2.35
C SER A 115 -2.42 10.53 1.40
N ALA A 116 -2.09 11.23 0.32
CA ALA A 116 -3.04 11.65 -0.71
C ALA A 116 -3.69 10.44 -1.42
N LEU A 117 -2.87 9.46 -1.82
CA LEU A 117 -3.32 8.22 -2.46
C LEU A 117 -4.27 7.44 -1.55
N ARG A 118 -3.88 7.22 -0.29
CA ARG A 118 -4.72 6.51 0.69
C ARG A 118 -6.03 7.25 0.94
N LYS A 119 -6.02 8.58 0.98
CA LYS A 119 -7.24 9.39 1.09
C LYS A 119 -8.16 9.21 -0.12
N ALA A 120 -7.62 9.23 -1.33
CA ALA A 120 -8.39 8.97 -2.55
C ALA A 120 -8.98 7.56 -2.55
N ASN A 121 -8.20 6.57 -2.13
CA ASN A 121 -8.63 5.18 -2.05
C ASN A 121 -9.71 4.94 -0.99
N LEU A 122 -9.66 5.63 0.15
CA LEU A 122 -10.75 5.56 1.13
C LEU A 122 -12.09 6.01 0.53
N TYR A 123 -12.11 7.02 -0.34
CA TYR A 123 -13.34 7.39 -1.06
C TYR A 123 -13.79 6.26 -2.00
N LEU A 124 -12.88 5.60 -2.71
CA LEU A 124 -13.22 4.43 -3.53
C LEU A 124 -13.85 3.33 -2.66
N TYR A 125 -13.22 2.97 -1.54
CA TYR A 125 -13.64 1.86 -0.69
C TYR A 125 -14.99 2.11 -0.01
N GLN A 126 -15.27 3.35 0.38
CA GLN A 126 -16.56 3.75 0.97
C GLN A 126 -17.73 3.71 -0.02
N ASN A 127 -17.46 3.72 -1.32
CA ASN A 127 -18.48 3.72 -2.38
C ASN A 127 -18.52 2.38 -3.15
N LEU A 128 -18.05 1.30 -2.52
CA LEU A 128 -18.26 -0.05 -3.02
C LEU A 128 -19.69 -0.49 -2.68
N ASN A 129 -20.39 -1.03 -3.66
CA ASN A 129 -21.71 -1.61 -3.44
C ASN A 129 -21.55 -3.01 -2.82
N PRO A 130 -22.47 -3.45 -1.95
CA PRO A 130 -22.42 -4.76 -1.28
C PRO A 130 -22.85 -5.94 -2.19
N GLU A 131 -22.67 -5.86 -3.51
CA GLU A 131 -23.07 -6.91 -4.45
C GLU A 131 -21.98 -7.96 -4.69
#